data_AF-A0A6P8IKP4-F1
#
_entry.id   AF-A0A6P8IKP4-F1
#
_cell.length_a   1.000
_cell.length_b   1.000
_cell.length_c   1.000
_cell.angle_alpha   90.00
_cell.angle_beta   90.00
_cell.angle_gamma   90.00
#
_symmetry.space_group_name_H-M   'P 1'
#
loop_
_entity.id
_entity.type
_entity.pdbx_description
1 polymer ?
#
loop_
_entity_poly.entity_id
_entity_poly.type
_entity_poly.pdbx_seq_one_letter_code
_entity_poly.pdbx_strand_id
1 'polypeptide(L)'
;METRDHASYPVSNTGDILGLLKLENELVEYQPTYDDISRRSELLAEDQFLSDEDKQALNEDMEDVKTRWDNVANVKEQKMKRVENRISQKEKRKLNDLIDCRADIKNLNDWITNKNNQFDRLSPVADDLPTLLKQRDELKDFSKDIADHDPKFTECIQSAHKLSKDPALSKDESDVIQKDAEKCEERWDGLNEKVRQRVESIVEQLPPLQRKQKELLGDWDDKLDRFKKSIKKSYNNLDEQRAKWPLKEDKLVSSVDLTDELIERVDQNETVEWRPTVDTSNEQLAKIRVKLQRIQRDKKNRKWSFIEAIKGVFGFGRKPKKTGINLDSLIIQFEEHEDLMQEVSSLQRPANEIVDSCNTITASRDVEEQNIMKVDGEMRAVNAQWNTLNFKVIERENR
;
A
#
# COMPACT_ATOMS: atom_id res chain seq x y z
N MET A 1 -31.48 -32.26 -58.21
CA MET A 1 -30.44 -33.18 -57.73
C MET A 1 -29.21 -32.34 -57.39
N GLU A 2 -29.20 -31.76 -56.20
CA GLU A 2 -28.00 -31.13 -55.63
C GLU A 2 -27.40 -32.15 -54.69
N THR A 3 -26.25 -32.70 -55.06
CA THR A 3 -25.41 -33.53 -54.19
C THR A 3 -24.82 -32.62 -53.11
N ARG A 4 -25.52 -32.49 -51.98
CA ARG A 4 -24.94 -31.89 -50.77
C ARG A 4 -23.87 -32.84 -50.24
N ASP A 5 -22.62 -32.37 -50.24
CA ASP A 5 -21.46 -33.07 -49.71
C ASP A 5 -21.74 -33.66 -48.32
N HIS A 6 -21.76 -34.99 -48.22
CA HIS A 6 -21.96 -35.74 -46.97
C HIS A 6 -20.69 -35.81 -46.10
N ALA A 7 -19.67 -35.01 -46.39
CA ALA A 7 -18.31 -35.20 -45.88
C ALA A 7 -18.04 -34.61 -44.48
N SER A 8 -19.03 -34.08 -43.77
CA SER A 8 -18.81 -33.55 -42.41
C SER A 8 -20.01 -33.76 -41.48
N TYR A 9 -20.51 -35.01 -41.40
CA TYR A 9 -21.47 -35.38 -40.37
C TYR A 9 -20.77 -36.17 -39.26
N PRO A 10 -20.94 -35.78 -37.97
CA PRO A 10 -20.31 -36.47 -36.86
C PRO A 10 -20.74 -37.94 -36.80
N VAL A 11 -19.81 -38.83 -36.42
CA VAL A 11 -19.90 -40.30 -36.42
C VAL A 11 -21.16 -40.89 -35.74
N SER A 12 -21.85 -40.12 -34.89
CA SER A 12 -23.12 -40.54 -34.27
C SER A 12 -24.36 -40.38 -35.17
N ASN A 13 -24.26 -39.63 -36.27
CA ASN A 13 -25.34 -39.47 -37.24
C ASN A 13 -25.14 -40.36 -38.47
N THR A 14 -23.95 -40.92 -38.70
CA THR A 14 -23.65 -41.71 -39.91
C THR A 14 -24.50 -42.97 -39.98
N GLY A 15 -24.70 -43.69 -38.88
CA GLY A 15 -25.57 -44.88 -38.86
C GLY A 15 -27.04 -44.57 -39.17
N ASP A 16 -27.57 -43.48 -38.61
CA ASP A 16 -28.96 -43.05 -38.86
C ASP A 16 -29.15 -42.51 -40.28
N ILE A 17 -28.17 -41.75 -40.80
CA ILE A 17 -28.16 -41.23 -42.17
C ILE A 17 -28.04 -42.39 -43.17
N LEU A 18 -27.16 -43.37 -42.93
CA LEU A 18 -27.03 -44.56 -43.78
C LEU A 18 -28.31 -45.39 -43.79
N GLY A 19 -28.94 -45.57 -42.62
CA GLY A 19 -30.23 -46.26 -42.52
C GLY A 19 -31.36 -45.51 -43.24
N LEU A 20 -31.35 -44.18 -43.20
CA LEU A 20 -32.30 -43.34 -43.93
C LEU A 20 -32.07 -43.38 -45.44
N LEU A 21 -30.83 -43.30 -45.90
CA LEU A 21 -30.46 -43.43 -47.32
C LEU A 21 -30.84 -44.80 -47.89
N LYS A 22 -30.65 -45.87 -47.10
CA LYS A 22 -31.07 -47.21 -47.49
C LYS A 22 -32.59 -47.29 -47.65
N LEU A 23 -33.35 -46.79 -46.67
CA LEU A 23 -34.81 -46.75 -46.72
C LEU A 23 -35.32 -45.87 -47.87
N GLU A 24 -34.65 -44.76 -48.14
CA GLU A 24 -34.98 -43.87 -49.26
C GLU A 24 -34.75 -44.55 -50.61
N ASN A 25 -33.63 -45.25 -50.78
CA ASN A 25 -33.36 -46.01 -52.00
C ASN A 25 -34.37 -47.14 -52.21
N GLU A 26 -34.69 -47.92 -51.17
CA GLU A 26 -35.69 -49.00 -51.24
C GLU A 26 -37.07 -48.44 -51.61
N LEU A 27 -37.48 -47.31 -51.03
CA LEU A 27 -38.75 -46.67 -51.39
C LEU A 27 -38.77 -46.19 -52.85
N VAL A 28 -37.68 -45.61 -53.34
CA VAL A 28 -37.56 -45.20 -54.75
C VAL A 28 -37.59 -46.42 -55.68
N GLU A 29 -36.99 -47.53 -55.27
CA GLU A 29 -36.98 -48.79 -56.02
C GLU A 29 -38.37 -49.44 -56.11
N TYR A 30 -39.13 -49.44 -55.01
CA TYR A 30 -40.46 -50.07 -54.96
C TYR A 30 -41.60 -49.17 -55.43
N GLN A 31 -41.39 -47.85 -55.58
CA GLN A 31 -42.39 -46.90 -56.05
C GLN A 31 -43.04 -47.30 -57.39
N PRO A 32 -42.29 -47.67 -58.45
CA PRO A 32 -42.91 -48.03 -59.73
C PRO A 32 -43.74 -49.32 -59.65
N THR A 33 -43.35 -50.24 -58.77
CA THR A 33 -44.10 -51.48 -58.53
C THR A 33 -45.40 -51.20 -57.80
N TYR A 34 -45.39 -50.34 -56.78
CA TYR A 34 -46.59 -49.88 -56.11
C TYR A 34 -47.54 -49.15 -57.08
N ASP A 35 -47.00 -48.28 -57.94
CA ASP A 35 -47.79 -47.54 -58.94
C ASP A 35 -48.41 -48.48 -59.98
N ASP A 36 -47.68 -49.49 -60.45
CA ASP A 36 -48.18 -50.51 -61.41
C ASP A 36 -49.26 -51.40 -60.76
N ILE A 37 -49.06 -51.85 -59.52
CA ILE A 37 -50.05 -52.64 -58.78
C ILE A 37 -51.33 -51.81 -58.56
N SER A 38 -51.20 -50.56 -58.13
CA SER A 38 -52.34 -49.65 -57.94
C SER A 38 -53.12 -49.41 -59.22
N ARG A 39 -52.41 -49.15 -60.34
CA ARG A 39 -53.04 -48.98 -61.65
C ARG A 39 -53.75 -50.25 -62.10
N ARG A 40 -53.16 -51.44 -61.89
CA ARG A 40 -53.78 -52.70 -62.28
C ARG A 40 -54.99 -53.06 -61.43
N SER A 41 -54.96 -52.77 -60.12
CA SER A 41 -56.11 -52.96 -59.25
C SER A 41 -57.27 -52.04 -59.66
N GLU A 42 -56.99 -50.80 -60.07
CA GLU A 42 -58.02 -49.89 -60.60
C GLU A 42 -58.65 -50.43 -61.88
N LEU A 43 -57.84 -50.92 -62.83
CA LEU A 43 -58.33 -51.52 -64.07
C LEU A 43 -59.16 -52.79 -63.84
N LEU A 44 -58.76 -53.62 -62.87
CA LEU A 44 -59.50 -54.83 -62.50
C LEU A 44 -60.80 -54.49 -61.75
N ALA A 45 -60.81 -53.46 -60.91
CA ALA A 45 -62.03 -53.02 -60.23
C ALA A 45 -63.14 -52.58 -61.22
N GLU A 46 -62.76 -52.06 -62.39
CA GLU A 46 -63.65 -51.67 -63.49
C GLU A 46 -64.09 -52.83 -64.40
N ASP A 47 -63.53 -54.03 -64.24
CA ASP A 47 -63.85 -55.19 -65.08
C ASP A 47 -65.28 -55.71 -64.80
N GLN A 48 -66.07 -55.85 -65.86
CA GLN A 48 -67.47 -56.30 -65.78
C GLN A 48 -67.61 -57.82 -65.61
N PHE A 49 -66.53 -58.59 -65.77
CA PHE A 49 -66.54 -60.05 -65.69
C PHE A 49 -66.14 -60.62 -64.31
N LEU A 50 -65.72 -59.76 -63.37
CA LEU A 50 -65.42 -60.16 -61.98
C LEU A 50 -66.69 -60.18 -61.12
N SER A 51 -66.77 -61.15 -60.22
CA SER A 51 -67.85 -61.21 -59.22
C SER A 51 -67.71 -60.11 -58.18
N ASP A 52 -68.82 -59.74 -57.52
CA ASP A 52 -68.79 -58.73 -56.45
C ASP A 52 -67.90 -59.17 -55.27
N GLU A 53 -67.81 -60.48 -55.01
CA GLU A 53 -66.95 -61.08 -53.99
C GLU A 53 -65.45 -60.91 -54.34
N ASP A 54 -65.07 -61.15 -55.60
CA ASP A 54 -63.69 -60.96 -56.06
C ASP A 54 -63.27 -59.49 -56.06
N LYS A 55 -64.19 -58.59 -56.42
CA LYS A 55 -63.96 -57.13 -56.34
C LYS A 55 -63.79 -56.66 -54.91
N GLN A 56 -64.56 -57.23 -53.97
CA GLN A 56 -64.40 -56.92 -52.55
C GLN A 56 -63.04 -57.40 -52.03
N ALA A 57 -62.63 -58.64 -52.32
CA ALA A 57 -61.32 -59.16 -51.92
C ALA A 57 -60.16 -58.34 -52.53
N LEU A 58 -60.26 -57.96 -53.80
CA LEU A 58 -59.27 -57.09 -54.46
C LEU A 58 -59.14 -55.73 -53.79
N ASN A 59 -60.27 -55.12 -53.39
CA ASN A 59 -60.27 -53.85 -52.67
C ASN A 59 -59.67 -53.99 -51.26
N GLU A 60 -59.95 -55.08 -50.55
CA GLU A 60 -59.38 -55.36 -49.23
C GLU A 60 -57.85 -55.53 -49.31
N ASP A 61 -57.36 -56.31 -50.28
CA ASP A 61 -55.92 -56.50 -50.52
C ASP A 61 -55.23 -55.19 -50.93
N MET A 62 -55.88 -54.40 -51.79
CA MET A 62 -55.33 -53.12 -52.24
C MET A 62 -55.28 -52.09 -51.12
N GLU A 63 -56.27 -52.06 -50.23
CA GLU A 63 -56.28 -51.18 -49.05
C GLU A 63 -55.17 -51.57 -48.05
N ASP A 64 -54.88 -52.87 -47.87
CA ASP A 64 -53.73 -53.32 -47.07
C ASP A 64 -52.40 -52.90 -47.71
N VAL A 65 -52.23 -53.08 -49.02
CA VAL A 65 -51.03 -52.62 -49.76
C VAL A 65 -50.83 -51.12 -49.62
N LYS A 66 -51.89 -50.32 -49.81
CA LYS A 66 -51.88 -48.87 -49.64
C LYS A 66 -51.54 -48.45 -48.21
N THR A 67 -52.17 -49.08 -47.21
CA THR A 67 -51.90 -48.83 -45.79
C THR A 67 -50.44 -49.12 -45.45
N ARG A 68 -49.89 -50.22 -45.95
CA ARG A 68 -48.47 -50.57 -45.74
C ARG A 68 -47.55 -49.58 -46.44
N TRP A 69 -47.87 -49.17 -47.66
CA TRP A 69 -47.12 -48.16 -48.40
C TRP A 69 -47.09 -46.81 -47.66
N ASP A 70 -48.25 -46.30 -47.26
CA ASP A 70 -48.39 -45.05 -46.50
C ASP A 70 -47.66 -45.13 -45.15
N ASN A 71 -47.69 -46.28 -44.48
CA ASN A 71 -46.94 -46.51 -43.25
C ASN A 71 -45.42 -46.43 -43.47
N VAL A 72 -44.87 -47.06 -44.52
CA VAL A 72 -43.44 -46.99 -44.81
C VAL A 72 -43.02 -45.57 -45.20
N ALA A 73 -43.82 -44.87 -46.01
CA ALA A 73 -43.60 -43.48 -46.38
C ALA A 73 -43.61 -42.55 -45.14
N ASN A 74 -44.59 -42.71 -44.25
CA ASN A 74 -44.69 -41.95 -42.99
C ASN A 74 -43.50 -42.24 -42.06
N VAL A 75 -43.07 -43.51 -41.93
CA VAL A 75 -41.88 -43.87 -41.14
C VAL A 75 -40.61 -43.22 -41.70
N LYS A 76 -40.44 -43.16 -43.03
CA LYS A 76 -39.34 -42.43 -43.68
C LYS A 76 -39.38 -40.95 -43.30
N GLU A 77 -40.53 -40.30 -43.48
CA GLU A 77 -40.69 -38.87 -43.20
C GLU A 77 -40.39 -38.53 -41.72
N GLN A 78 -40.90 -39.34 -40.79
CA GLN A 78 -40.63 -39.17 -39.36
C GLN A 78 -39.15 -39.36 -39.02
N LYS A 79 -38.48 -40.36 -39.61
CA LYS A 79 -37.04 -40.57 -39.43
C LYS A 79 -36.23 -39.40 -40.00
N MET A 80 -36.61 -38.88 -41.17
CA MET A 80 -35.99 -37.72 -41.80
C MET A 80 -36.08 -36.49 -40.89
N LYS A 81 -37.30 -36.12 -40.48
CA LYS A 81 -37.53 -35.01 -39.54
C LYS A 81 -36.73 -35.18 -38.25
N ARG A 82 -36.61 -36.39 -37.71
CA ARG A 82 -35.85 -36.67 -36.49
C ARG A 82 -34.34 -36.45 -36.67
N VAL A 83 -33.78 -36.91 -37.78
CA VAL A 83 -32.36 -36.74 -38.11
C VAL A 83 -32.05 -35.27 -38.39
N GLU A 84 -32.87 -34.57 -39.17
CA GLU A 84 -32.73 -33.14 -39.46
C GLU A 84 -32.79 -32.30 -38.18
N ASN A 85 -33.78 -32.54 -37.31
CA ASN A 85 -33.89 -31.85 -36.02
C ASN A 85 -32.65 -32.08 -35.14
N ARG A 86 -32.10 -33.30 -35.12
CA ARG A 86 -30.88 -33.61 -34.36
C ARG A 86 -29.64 -32.91 -34.93
N ILE A 87 -29.50 -32.85 -36.26
CA ILE A 87 -28.41 -32.13 -36.93
C ILE A 87 -28.51 -30.65 -36.61
N SER A 88 -29.67 -30.04 -36.84
CA SER A 88 -29.91 -28.61 -36.58
C SER A 88 -29.67 -28.24 -35.11
N GLN A 89 -30.10 -29.09 -34.16
CA GLN A 89 -29.82 -28.86 -32.73
C GLN A 89 -28.33 -28.91 -32.40
N LYS A 90 -27.57 -29.84 -32.99
CA LYS A 90 -26.11 -29.93 -32.78
C LYS A 90 -25.39 -28.72 -33.39
N GLU A 91 -25.74 -28.33 -34.61
CA GLU A 91 -25.19 -27.15 -35.27
C GLU A 91 -25.49 -25.87 -34.48
N LYS A 92 -26.72 -25.72 -33.97
CA LYS A 92 -27.09 -24.57 -33.13
C LYS A 92 -26.29 -24.53 -31.83
N ARG A 93 -26.11 -25.66 -31.15
CA ARG A 93 -25.30 -25.74 -29.93
C ARG A 93 -23.85 -25.36 -30.20
N LYS A 94 -23.25 -25.96 -31.24
CA LYS A 94 -21.90 -25.62 -31.70
C LYS A 94 -21.75 -24.12 -31.96
N LEU A 95 -22.69 -23.52 -32.70
CA LEU A 95 -22.66 -22.10 -33.01
C LEU A 95 -22.72 -21.23 -31.75
N ASN A 96 -23.60 -21.58 -30.79
CA ASN A 96 -23.67 -20.88 -29.51
C ASN A 96 -22.36 -21.00 -28.73
N ASP A 97 -21.80 -22.21 -28.60
CA ASP A 97 -20.55 -22.45 -27.89
C ASP A 97 -19.39 -21.63 -28.51
N LEU A 98 -19.34 -21.53 -29.84
CA LEU A 98 -18.38 -20.69 -30.58
C LEU A 98 -18.56 -19.19 -30.29
N ILE A 99 -19.80 -18.71 -30.29
CA ILE A 99 -20.13 -17.30 -30.05
C ILE A 99 -19.77 -16.94 -28.61
N ASP A 100 -20.18 -17.76 -27.65
CA ASP A 100 -19.96 -17.54 -26.22
C ASP A 100 -18.45 -17.55 -25.91
N CYS A 101 -17.72 -18.56 -26.41
CA CYS A 101 -16.26 -18.63 -26.26
C CYS A 101 -15.55 -17.39 -26.83
N ARG A 102 -15.91 -16.95 -28.04
CA ARG A 102 -15.33 -15.74 -28.64
C ARG A 102 -15.69 -14.47 -27.88
N ALA A 103 -16.91 -14.39 -27.36
CA ALA A 103 -17.34 -13.27 -26.54
C ALA A 103 -16.54 -13.21 -25.23
N ASP A 104 -16.29 -14.34 -24.59
CA ASP A 104 -15.50 -14.43 -23.36
C ASP A 104 -14.04 -14.05 -23.58
N ILE A 105 -13.40 -14.55 -24.65
CA ILE A 105 -12.03 -14.17 -25.02
C ILE A 105 -11.96 -12.66 -25.31
N LYS A 106 -12.96 -12.10 -26.00
CA LYS A 106 -13.02 -10.66 -26.27
C LYS A 106 -13.16 -9.85 -24.98
N ASN A 107 -14.09 -10.22 -24.11
CA ASN A 107 -14.31 -9.53 -22.82
C ASN A 107 -13.04 -9.56 -21.96
N LEU A 108 -12.33 -10.68 -21.94
CA LEU A 108 -11.07 -10.85 -21.24
C LEU A 108 -9.97 -9.97 -21.85
N ASN A 109 -9.85 -9.95 -23.19
CA ASN A 109 -8.91 -9.07 -23.89
C ASN A 109 -9.19 -7.58 -23.64
N ASP A 110 -10.46 -7.17 -23.62
CA ASP A 110 -10.84 -5.78 -23.33
C ASP A 110 -10.46 -5.40 -21.90
N TRP A 111 -10.67 -6.32 -20.94
CA TRP A 111 -10.24 -6.14 -19.56
C TRP A 111 -8.69 -6.06 -19.45
N ILE A 112 -7.94 -6.96 -20.09
CA ILE A 112 -6.47 -6.95 -20.10
C ILE A 112 -5.96 -5.65 -20.73
N THR A 113 -6.61 -5.16 -21.79
CA THR A 113 -6.28 -3.88 -22.45
C THR A 113 -6.47 -2.72 -21.48
N ASN A 114 -7.61 -2.68 -20.78
CA ASN A 114 -7.88 -1.66 -19.78
C ASN A 114 -6.85 -1.69 -18.64
N LYS A 115 -6.46 -2.88 -18.17
CA LYS A 115 -5.43 -3.02 -17.12
C LYS A 115 -4.04 -2.61 -17.59
N ASN A 116 -3.63 -2.99 -18.80
CA ASN A 116 -2.39 -2.48 -19.38
C ASN A 116 -2.41 -0.95 -19.49
N ASN A 117 -3.50 -0.36 -19.97
CA ASN A 117 -3.63 1.10 -20.06
C ASN A 117 -3.58 1.79 -18.68
N GLN A 118 -4.14 1.17 -17.64
CA GLN A 118 -4.03 1.68 -16.26
C GLN A 118 -2.58 1.58 -15.77
N PHE A 119 -1.91 0.45 -16.01
CA PHE A 119 -0.51 0.24 -15.65
C PHE A 119 0.42 1.24 -16.34
N ASP A 120 0.23 1.47 -17.64
CA ASP A 120 1.05 2.39 -18.44
C ASP A 120 0.86 3.87 -18.03
N ARG A 121 -0.21 4.18 -17.26
CA ARG A 121 -0.45 5.51 -16.66
C ARG A 121 0.16 5.67 -15.27
N LEU A 122 0.65 4.59 -14.66
CA LEU A 122 1.31 4.68 -13.36
C LEU A 122 2.57 5.53 -13.48
N SER A 123 2.83 6.36 -12.48
CA SER A 123 4.06 7.14 -12.40
C SER A 123 5.28 6.22 -12.32
N PRO A 124 6.49 6.68 -12.70
CA PRO A 124 7.72 5.94 -12.45
C PRO A 124 7.86 5.56 -10.97
N VAL A 125 8.57 4.47 -10.68
CA VAL A 125 8.86 4.08 -9.29
C VAL A 125 9.58 5.23 -8.60
N ALA A 126 9.03 5.68 -7.48
CA ALA A 126 9.50 6.87 -6.77
C ALA A 126 10.81 6.61 -6.02
N ASP A 127 11.65 7.65 -5.96
CA ASP A 127 12.94 7.63 -5.26
C ASP A 127 12.85 8.10 -3.79
N ASP A 128 11.67 8.52 -3.33
CA ASP A 128 11.39 8.98 -1.97
C ASP A 128 10.44 8.04 -1.21
N LEU A 129 10.68 7.90 0.10
CA LEU A 129 9.98 6.92 0.94
C LEU A 129 8.45 7.11 0.98
N PRO A 130 7.91 8.33 1.22
CA PRO A 130 6.47 8.51 1.33
C PRO A 130 5.73 8.16 0.04
N THR A 131 6.25 8.58 -1.11
CA THR A 131 5.63 8.28 -2.40
C THR A 131 5.77 6.79 -2.75
N LEU A 132 6.91 6.18 -2.44
CA LEU A 132 7.14 4.75 -2.70
C LEU A 132 6.21 3.86 -1.86
N LEU A 133 5.94 4.21 -0.60
CA LEU A 133 4.97 3.51 0.25
C LEU A 133 3.56 3.58 -0.33
N LYS A 134 3.14 4.75 -0.82
CA LYS A 134 1.85 4.91 -1.50
C LYS A 134 1.78 4.06 -2.77
N GLN A 135 2.83 4.10 -3.60
CA GLN A 135 2.90 3.28 -4.82
C GLN A 135 2.87 1.78 -4.53
N ARG A 136 3.50 1.33 -3.44
CA ARG A 136 3.43 -0.07 -2.98
C ARG A 136 1.99 -0.47 -2.68
N ASP A 137 1.25 0.35 -1.96
CA ASP A 137 -0.13 0.05 -1.56
C ASP A 137 -1.07 0.06 -2.77
N GLU A 138 -0.93 1.04 -3.66
CA GLU A 138 -1.65 1.07 -4.95
C GLU A 138 -1.35 -0.17 -5.80
N LEU A 139 -0.08 -0.59 -5.89
CA LEU A 139 0.31 -1.78 -6.66
C LEU A 139 -0.16 -3.08 -6.01
N LYS A 140 -0.30 -3.12 -4.68
CA LYS A 140 -0.86 -4.26 -3.96
C LYS A 140 -2.33 -4.45 -4.35
N ASP A 141 -3.12 -3.39 -4.35
CA ASP A 141 -4.52 -3.45 -4.75
C ASP A 141 -4.66 -3.78 -6.25
N PHE A 142 -3.80 -3.20 -7.09
CA PHE A 142 -3.76 -3.52 -8.53
C PHE A 142 -3.42 -5.00 -8.78
N SER A 143 -2.40 -5.53 -8.10
CA SER A 143 -2.01 -6.95 -8.19
C SER A 143 -3.11 -7.88 -7.70
N LYS A 144 -3.84 -7.47 -6.66
CA LYS A 144 -4.98 -8.24 -6.15
C LYS A 144 -6.10 -8.34 -7.18
N ASP A 145 -6.47 -7.24 -7.84
CA ASP A 145 -7.51 -7.27 -8.87
C ASP A 145 -7.13 -8.18 -10.05
N ILE A 146 -5.84 -8.24 -10.41
CA ILE A 146 -5.35 -9.21 -11.41
C ILE A 146 -5.48 -10.64 -10.91
N ALA A 147 -5.04 -10.92 -9.67
CA ALA A 147 -5.15 -12.24 -9.08
C ALA A 147 -6.61 -12.71 -8.96
N ASP A 148 -7.54 -11.80 -8.64
CA ASP A 148 -8.98 -12.09 -8.54
C ASP A 148 -9.59 -12.45 -9.92
N HIS A 149 -8.97 -12.01 -11.04
CA HIS A 149 -9.39 -12.34 -12.41
C HIS A 149 -8.76 -13.63 -12.97
N ASP A 150 -7.73 -14.17 -12.32
CA ASP A 150 -7.01 -15.37 -12.75
C ASP A 150 -7.91 -16.62 -12.96
N PRO A 151 -8.91 -16.90 -12.10
CA PRO A 151 -9.82 -18.04 -12.32
C PRO A 151 -10.64 -17.89 -13.61
N LYS A 152 -11.11 -16.66 -13.89
CA LYS A 152 -11.89 -16.37 -15.11
C LYS A 152 -11.03 -16.45 -16.37
N PHE A 153 -9.80 -15.96 -16.29
CA PHE A 153 -8.80 -16.15 -17.36
C PHE A 153 -8.61 -17.65 -17.64
N THR A 154 -8.32 -18.42 -16.59
CA THR A 154 -8.07 -19.87 -16.68
C THR A 154 -9.26 -20.62 -17.28
N GLU A 155 -10.48 -20.35 -16.82
CA GLU A 155 -11.70 -20.99 -17.34
C GLU A 155 -11.94 -20.67 -18.82
N CYS A 156 -11.78 -19.40 -19.21
CA CYS A 156 -11.95 -18.94 -20.58
C CYS A 156 -10.94 -19.62 -21.53
N ILE A 157 -9.66 -19.63 -21.17
CA ILE A 157 -8.59 -20.23 -21.98
C ILE A 157 -8.74 -21.75 -22.07
N GLN A 158 -9.06 -22.43 -20.96
CA GLN A 158 -9.31 -23.88 -20.98
C GLN A 158 -10.51 -24.23 -21.87
N SER A 159 -11.58 -23.43 -21.81
CA SER A 159 -12.77 -23.62 -22.66
C SER A 159 -12.41 -23.40 -24.14
N ALA A 160 -11.62 -22.39 -24.45
CA ALA A 160 -11.15 -22.10 -25.80
C ALA A 160 -10.30 -23.24 -26.37
N HIS A 161 -9.32 -23.76 -25.62
CA HIS A 161 -8.50 -24.89 -26.07
C HIS A 161 -9.27 -26.20 -26.18
N LYS A 162 -10.29 -26.41 -25.34
CA LYS A 162 -11.17 -27.56 -25.45
C LYS A 162 -11.98 -27.48 -26.74
N LEU A 163 -12.55 -26.30 -27.02
CA LEU A 163 -13.38 -26.06 -28.19
C LEU A 163 -12.54 -26.11 -29.49
N SER A 164 -11.31 -25.58 -29.50
CA SER A 164 -10.42 -25.67 -30.67
C SER A 164 -10.06 -27.11 -31.04
N LYS A 165 -10.07 -28.04 -30.08
CA LYS A 165 -9.81 -29.46 -30.31
C LYS A 165 -11.06 -30.28 -30.66
N ASP A 166 -12.24 -29.65 -30.74
CA ASP A 166 -13.48 -30.36 -31.05
C ASP A 166 -13.51 -30.74 -32.55
N PRO A 167 -13.58 -32.05 -32.89
CA PRO A 167 -13.61 -32.51 -34.27
C PRO A 167 -14.86 -32.08 -35.06
N ALA A 168 -15.89 -31.54 -34.38
CA ALA A 168 -17.06 -30.96 -35.03
C ALA A 168 -16.82 -29.55 -35.58
N LEU A 169 -15.73 -28.88 -35.19
CA LEU A 169 -15.33 -27.59 -35.77
C LEU A 169 -14.69 -27.77 -37.15
N SER A 170 -14.86 -26.77 -38.01
CA SER A 170 -14.02 -26.67 -39.20
C SER A 170 -12.59 -26.32 -38.80
N LYS A 171 -11.63 -26.64 -39.67
CA LYS A 171 -10.23 -26.28 -39.45
C LYS A 171 -10.06 -24.77 -39.22
N ASP A 172 -10.74 -23.96 -40.02
CA ASP A 172 -10.66 -22.50 -39.90
C ASP A 172 -11.26 -21.99 -38.58
N GLU A 173 -12.38 -22.56 -38.12
CA GLU A 173 -12.99 -22.22 -36.83
C GLU A 173 -12.05 -22.55 -35.66
N SER A 174 -11.47 -23.75 -35.69
CA SER A 174 -10.46 -24.21 -34.72
C SER A 174 -9.24 -23.29 -34.70
N ASP A 175 -8.67 -23.00 -35.87
CA ASP A 175 -7.46 -22.18 -36.00
C ASP A 175 -7.68 -20.75 -35.50
N VAL A 176 -8.88 -20.18 -35.69
CA VAL A 176 -9.21 -18.85 -35.19
C VAL A 176 -9.29 -18.84 -33.66
N ILE A 177 -10.02 -19.78 -33.05
CA ILE A 177 -10.15 -19.84 -31.57
C ILE A 177 -8.79 -20.07 -30.93
N GLN A 178 -8.00 -20.97 -31.49
CA GLN A 178 -6.66 -21.27 -30.99
C GLN A 178 -5.77 -20.01 -31.01
N LYS A 179 -5.73 -19.28 -32.12
CA LYS A 179 -4.95 -18.03 -32.22
C LYS A 179 -5.47 -16.94 -31.30
N ASP A 180 -6.78 -16.84 -31.12
CA ASP A 180 -7.37 -15.82 -30.23
C ASP A 180 -7.07 -16.14 -28.75
N ALA A 181 -7.06 -17.42 -28.37
CA ALA A 181 -6.64 -17.88 -27.05
C ALA A 181 -5.15 -17.61 -26.80
N GLU A 182 -4.27 -18.03 -27.71
CA GLU A 182 -2.81 -17.82 -27.60
C GLU A 182 -2.45 -16.34 -27.45
N LYS A 183 -3.07 -15.45 -28.26
CA LYS A 183 -2.89 -14.01 -28.12
C LYS A 183 -3.38 -13.47 -26.77
N CYS A 184 -4.46 -14.04 -26.24
CA CYS A 184 -4.98 -13.62 -24.95
C CYS A 184 -4.03 -14.03 -23.81
N GLU A 185 -3.47 -15.25 -23.87
CA GLU A 185 -2.44 -15.74 -22.97
C GLU A 185 -1.19 -14.86 -23.00
N GLU A 186 -0.65 -14.57 -24.20
CA GLU A 186 0.53 -13.70 -24.35
C GLU A 186 0.33 -12.32 -23.70
N ARG A 187 -0.87 -11.74 -23.84
CA ARG A 187 -1.20 -10.42 -23.25
C ARG A 187 -1.39 -10.48 -21.75
N TRP A 188 -1.95 -11.60 -21.24
CA TRP A 188 -2.09 -11.85 -19.81
C TRP A 188 -0.71 -12.02 -19.15
N ASP A 189 0.15 -12.84 -19.74
CA ASP A 189 1.52 -13.05 -19.26
C ASP A 189 2.33 -11.76 -19.31
N GLY A 190 2.20 -10.98 -20.39
CA GLY A 190 2.84 -9.67 -20.50
C GLY A 190 2.37 -8.67 -19.42
N LEU A 191 1.08 -8.68 -19.06
CA LEU A 191 0.57 -7.86 -17.96
C LEU A 191 1.15 -8.32 -16.61
N ASN A 192 1.12 -9.62 -16.33
CA ASN A 192 1.67 -10.18 -15.09
C ASN A 192 3.17 -9.92 -14.96
N GLU A 193 3.92 -10.03 -16.05
CA GLU A 193 5.35 -9.76 -16.07
C GLU A 193 5.67 -8.29 -15.77
N LYS A 194 4.95 -7.35 -16.40
CA LYS A 194 5.08 -5.91 -16.09
C LYS A 194 4.83 -5.63 -14.61
N VAL A 195 3.76 -6.22 -14.05
CA VAL A 195 3.40 -6.05 -12.64
C VAL A 195 4.46 -6.64 -11.74
N ARG A 196 4.94 -7.86 -12.03
CA ARG A 196 6.02 -8.53 -11.30
C ARG A 196 7.29 -7.69 -11.26
N GLN A 197 7.75 -7.19 -12.41
CA GLN A 197 8.93 -6.32 -12.50
C GLN A 197 8.77 -5.05 -11.66
N ARG A 198 7.58 -4.44 -11.67
CA ARG A 198 7.32 -3.25 -10.86
C ARG A 198 7.30 -3.57 -9.37
N VAL A 199 6.72 -4.69 -8.96
CA VAL A 199 6.76 -5.18 -7.57
C VAL A 199 8.21 -5.37 -7.14
N GLU A 200 9.03 -6.03 -7.94
CA GLU A 200 10.46 -6.24 -7.66
C GLU A 200 11.21 -4.92 -7.49
N SER A 201 10.98 -3.95 -8.37
CA SER A 201 11.60 -2.64 -8.28
C SER A 201 11.22 -1.89 -6.99
N ILE A 202 9.94 -1.92 -6.60
CA ILE A 202 9.50 -1.31 -5.33
C ILE A 202 10.13 -2.04 -4.14
N VAL A 203 10.15 -3.38 -4.15
CA VAL A 203 10.72 -4.20 -3.07
C VAL A 203 12.23 -4.01 -2.94
N GLU A 204 12.93 -3.73 -4.03
CA GLU A 204 14.37 -3.42 -4.02
C GLU A 204 14.65 -2.03 -3.46
N GLN A 205 13.85 -1.01 -3.84
CA GLN A 205 14.05 0.38 -3.43
C GLN A 205 13.59 0.68 -2.01
N LEU A 206 12.60 -0.06 -1.49
CA LEU A 206 12.00 0.24 -0.19
C LEU A 206 12.97 0.04 1.01
N PRO A 207 13.71 -1.07 1.14
CA PRO A 207 14.61 -1.30 2.27
C PRO A 207 15.69 -0.23 2.49
N PRO A 208 16.43 0.27 1.48
CA PRO A 208 17.44 1.31 1.71
C PRO A 208 16.83 2.63 2.19
N LEU A 209 15.67 3.03 1.68
CA LEU A 209 14.97 4.24 2.13
C LEU A 209 14.47 4.10 3.58
N GLN A 210 13.88 2.95 3.93
CA GLN A 210 13.48 2.66 5.31
C GLN A 210 14.66 2.63 6.27
N ARG A 211 15.80 2.08 5.84
CA ARG A 211 17.04 2.09 6.64
C ARG A 211 17.52 3.51 6.88
N LYS A 212 17.56 4.35 5.84
CA LYS A 212 17.95 5.75 5.94
C LYS A 212 17.05 6.54 6.89
N GLN A 213 15.72 6.35 6.80
CA GLN A 213 14.78 6.93 7.77
C GLN A 213 15.12 6.49 9.19
N LYS A 214 15.30 5.18 9.41
CA LYS A 214 15.58 4.63 10.74
C LYS A 214 16.89 5.15 11.32
N GLU A 215 17.92 5.30 10.50
CA GLU A 215 19.22 5.86 10.91
C GLU A 215 19.09 7.33 11.31
N LEU A 216 18.41 8.14 10.51
CA LEU A 216 18.16 9.56 10.81
C LEU A 216 17.35 9.74 12.11
N LEU A 217 16.26 8.98 12.26
CA LEU A 217 15.42 9.06 13.47
C LEU A 217 16.17 8.53 14.70
N GLY A 218 16.95 7.45 14.56
CA GLY A 218 17.73 6.88 15.66
C GLY A 218 18.82 7.83 16.16
N ASP A 219 19.58 8.46 15.26
CA ASP A 219 20.60 9.45 15.63
C ASP A 219 19.98 10.68 16.32
N TRP A 220 18.83 11.15 15.82
CA TRP A 220 18.11 12.26 16.46
C TRP A 220 17.54 11.87 17.84
N ASP A 221 16.93 10.69 17.98
CA ASP A 221 16.43 10.17 19.27
C ASP A 221 17.56 10.07 20.30
N ASP A 222 18.72 9.56 19.89
CA ASP A 222 19.93 9.45 20.72
C ASP A 222 20.46 10.82 21.18
N LYS A 223 20.50 11.80 20.26
CA LYS A 223 20.90 13.18 20.59
C LYS A 223 19.89 13.81 21.55
N LEU A 224 18.59 13.66 21.28
CA LEU A 224 17.51 14.18 22.10
C LEU A 224 17.54 13.62 23.53
N ASP A 225 17.72 12.30 23.68
CA ASP A 225 17.82 11.66 24.99
C ASP A 225 19.02 12.16 25.79
N ARG A 226 20.20 12.28 25.16
CA ARG A 226 21.39 12.86 25.78
C ARG A 226 21.13 14.28 26.27
N PHE A 227 20.49 15.12 25.45
CA PHE A 227 20.19 16.50 25.82
C PHE A 227 19.13 16.62 26.91
N LYS A 228 18.04 15.84 26.85
CA LYS A 228 17.03 15.74 27.91
C LYS A 228 17.66 15.35 29.24
N LYS A 229 18.60 14.39 29.25
CA LYS A 229 19.36 13.98 30.44
C LYS A 229 20.23 15.12 30.99
N SER A 230 20.92 15.86 30.12
CA SER A 230 21.72 17.03 30.52
C SER A 230 20.87 18.16 31.09
N ILE A 231 19.75 18.50 30.46
CA ILE A 231 18.77 19.48 30.98
C ILE A 231 18.30 19.06 32.37
N LYS A 232 17.90 17.79 32.53
CA LYS A 232 17.44 17.26 33.81
C LYS A 232 18.52 17.35 34.90
N LYS A 233 19.77 17.07 34.56
CA LYS A 233 20.91 17.19 35.48
C LYS A 233 21.09 18.64 35.94
N SER A 234 21.05 19.61 35.01
CA SER A 234 21.13 21.04 35.34
C SER A 234 19.95 21.51 36.19
N TYR A 235 18.73 21.02 35.94
CA TYR A 235 17.59 21.29 36.83
C TYR A 235 17.80 20.76 38.24
N ASN A 236 18.26 19.51 38.39
CA ASN A 236 18.55 18.95 39.70
C ASN A 236 19.62 19.77 40.44
N ASN A 237 20.69 20.18 39.74
CA ASN A 237 21.74 21.02 40.31
C ASN A 237 21.18 22.40 40.74
N LEU A 238 20.30 23.01 39.94
CA LEU A 238 19.60 24.24 40.30
C LEU A 238 18.70 24.07 41.54
N ASP A 239 17.98 22.96 41.64
CA ASP A 239 17.10 22.66 42.79
C ASP A 239 17.90 22.36 44.06
N GLU A 240 19.03 21.64 43.95
CA GLU A 240 19.99 21.43 45.04
C GLU A 240 20.56 22.75 45.54
N GLN A 241 20.95 23.66 44.63
CA GLN A 241 21.36 25.01 45.00
C GLN A 241 20.24 25.77 45.71
N ARG A 242 18.99 25.70 45.22
CA ARG A 242 17.81 26.33 45.85
C ARG A 242 17.57 25.82 47.27
N ALA A 243 17.73 24.51 47.49
CA ALA A 243 17.58 23.90 48.81
C ALA A 243 18.71 24.28 49.77
N LYS A 244 19.96 24.30 49.27
CA LYS A 244 21.16 24.62 50.07
C LYS A 244 21.23 26.10 50.45
N TRP A 245 20.84 26.98 49.52
CA TRP A 245 20.89 28.43 49.67
C TRP A 245 19.50 29.03 49.38
N PRO A 246 18.55 28.91 50.33
CA PRO A 246 17.22 29.48 50.17
C PRO A 246 17.29 31.01 50.23
N LEU A 247 16.57 31.66 49.33
CA LEU A 247 16.45 33.11 49.28
C LEU A 247 15.72 33.59 50.53
N LYS A 248 16.25 34.63 51.19
CA LYS A 248 15.51 35.36 52.21
C LYS A 248 14.66 36.40 51.48
N GLU A 249 13.34 36.28 51.58
CA GLU A 249 12.39 37.25 51.04
C GLU A 249 12.73 38.66 51.54
N ASP A 250 13.35 39.47 50.67
CA ASP A 250 12.99 40.86 50.39
C ASP A 250 14.13 41.54 49.61
N LYS A 251 13.74 42.05 48.43
CA LYS A 251 14.51 42.85 47.45
C LYS A 251 15.14 42.06 46.31
N LEU A 252 14.36 41.90 45.24
CA LEU A 252 14.90 41.81 43.88
C LEU A 252 15.87 42.98 43.68
N VAL A 253 17.11 42.70 43.29
CA VAL A 253 17.93 43.70 42.62
C VAL A 253 17.46 43.68 41.17
N SER A 254 16.67 44.68 40.80
CA SER A 254 16.21 44.88 39.43
C SER A 254 17.40 45.17 38.51
N SER A 255 17.98 44.14 37.93
CA SER A 255 18.58 44.17 36.60
C SER A 255 18.17 42.90 35.89
N VAL A 256 16.94 42.87 35.38
CA VAL A 256 16.55 41.80 34.45
C VAL A 256 17.37 42.05 33.18
N ASP A 257 18.49 41.34 33.03
CA ASP A 257 19.35 41.34 31.85
C ASP A 257 18.70 40.63 30.64
N LEU A 258 17.44 40.20 30.79
CA LEU A 258 16.61 39.66 29.73
C LEU A 258 15.82 40.82 29.11
N THR A 259 16.06 41.09 27.82
CA THR A 259 15.27 42.08 27.08
C THR A 259 13.82 41.60 26.95
N ASP A 260 12.86 42.53 26.90
CA ASP A 260 11.44 42.20 26.67
C ASP A 260 11.27 41.36 25.38
N GLU A 261 12.09 41.65 24.36
CA GLU A 261 12.16 40.88 23.10
C GLU A 261 12.59 39.42 23.33
N LEU A 262 13.59 39.17 24.17
CA LEU A 262 14.05 37.81 24.47
C LEU A 262 12.98 37.02 25.24
N ILE A 263 12.26 37.68 26.15
CA ILE A 263 11.14 37.09 26.90
C ILE A 263 10.01 36.71 25.94
N GLU A 264 9.64 37.60 25.03
CA GLU A 264 8.59 37.32 24.03
C GLU A 264 8.94 36.12 23.15
N ARG A 265 10.19 36.03 22.67
CA ARG A 265 10.66 34.89 21.87
C ARG A 265 10.59 33.57 22.65
N VAL A 266 10.89 33.61 23.95
CA VAL A 266 10.79 32.45 24.84
C VAL A 266 9.33 32.04 25.05
N ASP A 267 8.43 32.99 25.26
CA ASP A 267 6.99 32.75 25.41
C ASP A 267 6.38 32.15 24.15
N GLN A 268 6.91 32.52 22.98
CA GLN A 268 6.57 31.94 21.68
C GLN A 268 7.25 30.59 21.41
N ASN A 269 8.07 30.10 22.34
CA ASN A 269 8.87 28.88 22.25
C ASN A 269 9.78 28.84 21.01
N GLU A 270 10.33 29.99 20.63
CA GLU A 270 11.30 30.06 19.55
C GLU A 270 12.63 29.43 19.95
N THR A 271 13.42 29.02 18.95
CA THR A 271 14.80 28.60 19.15
C THR A 271 15.65 29.82 19.48
N VAL A 272 16.16 29.87 20.72
CA VAL A 272 16.96 30.98 21.24
C VAL A 272 18.42 30.53 21.40
N GLU A 273 19.35 31.39 20.96
CA GLU A 273 20.78 31.22 21.24
C GLU A 273 21.10 31.82 22.62
N TRP A 274 21.11 30.98 23.65
CA TRP A 274 21.23 31.39 25.05
C TRP A 274 22.66 31.67 25.49
N ARG A 275 23.65 31.08 24.83
CA ARG A 275 25.05 31.17 25.22
C ARG A 275 25.55 32.61 25.45
N PRO A 276 25.31 33.60 24.55
CA PRO A 276 25.72 34.98 24.79
C PRO A 276 25.11 35.57 26.08
N THR A 277 23.82 35.34 26.33
CA THR A 277 23.09 35.86 27.49
C THR A 277 23.56 35.20 28.78
N VAL A 278 23.70 33.86 28.79
CA VAL A 278 24.19 33.10 29.95
C VAL A 278 25.64 33.46 30.26
N ASP A 279 26.52 33.55 29.25
CA ASP A 279 27.92 33.89 29.44
C ASP A 279 28.08 35.32 30.00
N THR A 280 27.25 36.27 29.54
CA THR A 280 27.24 37.65 30.04
C THR A 280 26.83 37.71 31.51
N SER A 281 25.74 37.05 31.88
CA SER A 281 25.26 36.96 33.27
C SER A 281 26.30 36.26 34.16
N ASN A 282 26.93 35.19 33.67
CA ASN A 282 28.00 34.49 34.37
C ASN A 282 29.24 35.38 34.62
N GLU A 283 29.64 36.20 33.64
CA GLU A 283 30.75 37.14 33.78
C GLU A 283 30.46 38.23 34.82
N GLN A 284 29.20 38.68 34.92
CA GLN A 284 28.77 39.63 35.96
C GLN A 284 28.87 39.02 37.35
N LEU A 285 28.39 37.78 37.51
CA LEU A 285 28.50 37.01 38.74
C LEU A 285 29.98 36.87 39.18
N ALA A 286 30.85 36.51 38.23
CA ALA A 286 32.29 36.38 38.47
C ALA A 286 32.92 37.70 38.93
N LYS A 287 32.53 38.84 38.35
CA LYS A 287 33.00 40.18 38.77
C LYS A 287 32.57 40.48 40.21
N ILE A 288 31.35 40.14 40.61
CA ILE A 288 30.87 40.32 41.99
C ILE A 288 31.66 39.43 42.95
N ARG A 289 31.83 38.15 42.63
CA ARG A 289 32.62 37.21 43.42
C ARG A 289 34.06 37.69 43.62
N VAL A 290 34.75 38.16 42.57
CA VAL A 290 36.13 38.67 42.67
C VAL A 290 36.20 39.90 43.59
N LYS A 291 35.21 40.80 43.54
CA LYS A 291 35.11 41.93 44.48
C LYS A 291 34.93 41.44 45.92
N LEU A 292 34.07 40.45 46.15
CA LEU A 292 33.85 39.85 47.47
C LEU A 292 35.11 39.18 48.02
N GLN A 293 35.83 38.43 47.20
CA GLN A 293 37.13 37.83 47.56
C GLN A 293 38.15 38.90 47.96
N ARG A 294 38.22 40.03 47.24
CA ARG A 294 39.09 41.16 47.60
C ARG A 294 38.69 41.76 48.97
N ILE A 295 37.41 42.07 49.17
CA ILE A 295 36.89 42.60 50.45
C ILE A 295 37.21 41.63 51.60
N GLN A 296 37.05 40.34 51.36
CA GLN A 296 37.31 39.32 52.36
C GLN A 296 38.80 39.22 52.72
N ARG A 297 39.68 39.29 51.72
CA ARG A 297 41.14 39.34 51.91
C ARG A 297 41.54 40.56 52.72
N ASP A 298 41.01 41.74 52.39
CA ASP A 298 41.27 42.98 53.12
C ASP A 298 40.79 42.90 54.58
N LYS A 299 39.62 42.30 54.81
CA LYS A 299 39.09 42.06 56.16
C LYS A 299 39.97 41.09 56.97
N LYS A 300 40.47 40.02 56.35
CA LYS A 300 41.41 39.07 56.97
C LYS A 300 42.73 39.77 57.30
N ASN A 301 43.28 40.56 56.36
CA ASN A 301 44.51 41.33 56.54
C ASN A 301 44.39 42.37 57.66
N ARG A 302 43.32 43.19 57.69
CA ARG A 302 43.09 44.17 58.77
C ARG A 302 42.94 43.51 60.14
N LYS A 303 42.23 42.38 60.22
CA LYS A 303 42.16 41.59 61.47
C LYS A 303 43.54 41.09 61.90
N TRP A 304 44.34 40.60 60.96
CA TRP A 304 45.71 40.19 61.22
C TRP A 304 46.57 41.36 61.73
N SER A 305 46.58 42.49 61.03
CA SER A 305 47.32 43.70 61.45
C SER A 305 46.87 44.19 62.83
N PHE A 306 45.57 44.13 63.15
CA PHE A 306 45.06 44.48 64.47
C PHE A 306 45.50 43.47 65.55
N ILE A 307 45.45 42.17 65.26
CA ILE A 307 45.95 41.14 66.19
C ILE A 307 47.45 41.27 66.41
N GLU A 308 48.22 41.60 65.38
CA GLU A 308 49.66 41.80 65.42
C GLU A 308 50.03 43.05 66.23
N ALA A 309 49.31 44.15 66.01
CA ALA A 309 49.40 45.36 66.83
C ALA A 309 49.04 45.09 68.31
N ILE A 310 47.97 44.33 68.57
CA ILE A 310 47.63 43.93 69.95
C ILE A 310 48.70 43.03 70.55
N LYS A 311 49.21 42.01 69.83
CA LYS A 311 50.26 41.12 70.31
C LYS A 311 51.54 41.88 70.66
N GLY A 312 51.87 42.94 69.91
CA GLY A 312 53.01 43.80 70.19
C GLY A 312 52.86 44.66 71.45
N VAL A 313 51.63 44.93 71.91
CA VAL A 313 51.36 45.85 73.03
C VAL A 313 50.84 45.13 74.28
N PHE A 314 50.04 44.06 74.13
CA PHE A 314 49.41 43.33 75.23
C PHE A 314 49.29 41.84 74.88
N GLY A 315 50.05 40.98 75.57
CA GLY A 315 49.91 39.53 75.48
C GLY A 315 48.47 39.08 75.75
N PHE A 316 47.83 38.55 74.69
CA PHE A 316 46.49 37.94 74.58
C PHE A 316 45.29 38.63 75.25
N GLY A 317 44.28 38.99 74.44
CA GLY A 317 42.95 39.33 74.95
C GLY A 317 41.84 39.42 73.90
N ARG A 318 40.98 38.39 73.89
CA ARG A 318 39.58 38.29 73.39
C ARG A 318 39.26 38.51 71.90
N LYS A 319 38.64 37.46 71.31
CA LYS A 319 38.05 37.46 69.96
C LYS A 319 36.74 38.27 69.92
N PRO A 320 36.55 39.17 68.95
CA PRO A 320 35.28 39.88 68.78
C PRO A 320 34.19 38.94 68.22
N LYS A 321 32.94 39.16 68.68
CA LYS A 321 31.74 38.44 68.21
C LYS A 321 31.53 38.64 66.70
N LYS A 322 31.18 37.55 65.99
CA LYS A 322 30.81 37.56 64.57
C LYS A 322 29.35 37.98 64.42
N THR A 323 29.08 39.24 64.11
CA THR A 323 27.74 39.76 63.76
C THR A 323 27.73 40.36 62.36
N GLY A 324 28.27 39.64 61.37
CA GLY A 324 28.29 40.12 59.99
C GLY A 324 28.14 38.98 58.99
N ILE A 325 27.67 39.32 57.80
CA ILE A 325 27.46 38.45 56.64
C ILE A 325 28.66 37.50 56.47
N ASN A 326 28.36 36.20 56.30
CA ASN A 326 29.38 35.18 56.09
C ASN A 326 29.88 35.25 54.63
N LEU A 327 30.87 36.10 54.39
CA LEU A 327 31.50 36.31 53.08
C LEU A 327 32.05 35.00 52.48
N ASP A 328 32.57 34.08 53.30
CA ASP A 328 33.05 32.77 52.82
C ASP A 328 31.90 31.96 52.19
N SER A 329 30.75 31.88 52.86
CA SER A 329 29.57 31.17 52.34
C SER A 329 29.00 31.80 51.08
N LEU A 330 28.99 33.13 51.00
CA LEU A 330 28.50 33.85 49.82
C LEU A 330 29.41 33.63 48.61
N ILE A 331 30.74 33.62 48.80
CA ILE A 331 31.70 33.32 47.73
C ILE A 331 31.48 31.89 47.20
N ILE A 332 31.30 30.91 48.09
CA ILE A 332 31.01 29.51 47.70
C ILE A 332 29.70 29.43 46.91
N GLN A 333 28.65 30.13 47.35
CA GLN A 333 27.37 30.16 46.63
C GLN A 333 27.55 30.73 45.20
N PHE A 334 28.33 31.80 45.04
CA PHE A 334 28.63 32.37 43.74
C PHE A 334 29.44 31.41 42.87
N GLU A 335 30.47 30.75 43.41
CA GLU A 335 31.26 29.73 42.70
C GLU A 335 30.38 28.58 42.20
N GLU A 336 29.51 28.03 43.07
CA GLU A 336 28.59 26.95 42.71
C GLU A 336 27.61 27.38 41.60
N HIS A 337 27.11 28.62 41.65
CA HIS A 337 26.18 29.12 40.63
C HIS A 337 26.88 29.43 39.30
N GLU A 338 28.12 29.93 39.35
CA GLU A 338 28.99 30.11 38.18
C GLU A 338 29.25 28.77 37.46
N ASP A 339 29.52 27.71 38.22
CA ASP A 339 29.72 26.36 37.68
C ASP A 339 28.45 25.84 36.99
N LEU A 340 27.26 26.12 37.55
CA LEU A 340 25.98 25.78 36.94
C LEU A 340 25.74 26.59 35.65
N MET A 341 26.03 27.88 35.64
CA MET A 341 25.90 28.71 34.43
C MET A 341 26.86 28.25 33.33
N GLN A 342 28.09 27.86 33.69
CA GLN A 342 29.04 27.30 32.75
C GLN A 342 28.55 25.94 32.20
N GLU A 343 27.98 25.09 33.05
CA GLU A 343 27.33 23.84 32.65
C GLU A 343 26.20 24.11 31.65
N VAL A 344 25.27 25.02 31.98
CA VAL A 344 24.12 25.38 31.13
C VAL A 344 24.58 26.00 29.82
N SER A 345 25.52 26.94 29.83
CA SER A 345 26.12 27.54 28.62
C SER A 345 26.71 26.47 27.69
N SER A 346 27.37 25.45 28.25
CA SER A 346 27.92 24.34 27.47
C SER A 346 26.85 23.50 26.75
N LEU A 347 25.60 23.52 27.24
CA LEU A 347 24.47 22.83 26.62
C LEU A 347 23.95 23.51 25.35
N GLN A 348 24.39 24.73 25.02
CA GLN A 348 24.04 25.37 23.73
C GLN A 348 24.49 24.53 22.54
N ARG A 349 25.68 23.88 22.63
CA ARG A 349 26.19 23.04 21.56
C ARG A 349 25.28 21.84 21.26
N PRO A 350 24.95 20.96 22.23
CA PRO A 350 24.02 19.87 21.98
C PRO A 350 22.60 20.35 21.61
N ALA A 351 22.17 21.53 22.07
CA ALA A 351 20.91 22.13 21.62
C ALA A 351 20.94 22.40 20.10
N ASN A 352 22.00 23.05 19.60
CA ASN A 352 22.19 23.31 18.17
C ASN A 352 22.28 22.00 17.37
N GLU A 353 23.02 21.00 17.87
CA GLU A 353 23.15 19.69 17.20
C GLU A 353 21.79 18.98 17.01
N ILE A 354 20.85 19.13 17.95
CA ILE A 354 19.49 18.59 17.82
C ILE A 354 18.67 19.41 16.82
N VAL A 355 18.76 20.75 16.86
CA VAL A 355 18.10 21.64 15.88
C VAL A 355 18.54 21.28 14.45
N ASP A 356 19.84 21.13 14.22
CA ASP A 356 20.41 20.77 12.92
C ASP A 356 19.93 19.40 12.45
N SER A 357 19.84 18.43 13.37
CA SER A 357 19.34 17.09 13.08
C SER A 357 17.84 17.11 12.75
N CYS A 358 17.04 17.91 13.47
CA CYS A 358 15.62 18.13 13.20
C CYS A 358 15.40 18.78 11.82
N ASN A 359 16.21 19.79 11.47
CA ASN A 359 16.17 20.43 10.16
C ASN A 359 16.54 19.45 9.04
N THR A 360 17.53 18.60 9.27
CA THR A 360 17.94 17.53 8.33
C THR A 360 16.79 16.53 8.10
N ILE A 361 16.10 16.11 9.16
CA ILE A 361 14.93 15.24 9.08
C ILE A 361 13.79 15.91 8.30
N THR A 362 13.48 17.16 8.63
CA THR A 362 12.38 17.92 8.02
C THR A 362 12.61 18.20 6.54
N ALA A 363 13.87 18.43 6.14
CA ALA A 363 14.24 18.63 4.75
C ALA A 363 14.40 17.33 3.96
N SER A 364 14.41 16.16 4.63
CA SER A 364 14.59 14.87 3.98
C SER A 364 13.33 14.46 3.24
N ARG A 365 13.47 14.08 1.96
CA ARG A 365 12.39 13.44 1.19
C ARG A 365 12.13 12.00 1.63
N ASP A 366 13.06 11.40 2.38
CA ASP A 366 13.03 9.98 2.73
C ASP A 366 12.40 9.72 4.11
N VAL A 367 11.75 10.71 4.71
CA VAL A 367 11.09 10.59 6.01
C VAL A 367 9.59 10.76 5.84
N GLU A 368 8.83 9.81 6.38
CA GLU A 368 7.37 9.84 6.43
C GLU A 368 6.89 11.06 7.24
N GLU A 369 5.85 11.72 6.72
CA GLU A 369 5.29 12.94 7.31
C GLU A 369 4.90 12.77 8.79
N GLN A 370 4.36 11.61 9.17
CA GLN A 370 4.02 11.30 10.56
C GLN A 370 5.24 11.34 11.49
N ASN A 371 6.40 10.89 11.00
CA ASN A 371 7.64 10.92 11.78
C ASN A 371 8.19 12.35 11.89
N ILE A 372 8.07 13.16 10.84
CA ILE A 372 8.43 14.60 10.88
C ILE A 372 7.58 15.32 11.92
N MET A 373 6.25 15.11 11.93
CA MET A 373 5.35 15.70 12.92
C MET A 373 5.70 15.28 14.36
N LYS A 374 6.07 14.01 14.57
CA LYS A 374 6.52 13.52 15.87
C LYS A 374 7.80 14.23 16.32
N VAL A 375 8.79 14.31 15.44
CA VAL A 375 10.09 14.97 15.69
C VAL A 375 9.89 16.43 16.05
N ASP A 376 9.09 17.17 15.28
CA ASP A 376 8.77 18.57 15.54
C ASP A 376 8.04 18.78 16.88
N GLY A 377 7.06 17.93 17.21
CA GLY A 377 6.34 17.98 18.49
C GLY A 377 7.27 17.76 19.69
N GLU A 378 8.15 16.77 19.62
CA GLU A 378 9.14 16.50 20.65
C GLU A 378 10.23 17.59 20.74
N MET A 379 10.62 18.16 19.60
CA MET A 379 11.56 19.26 19.54
C MET A 379 11.01 20.52 20.23
N ARG A 380 9.74 20.87 19.98
CA ARG A 380 9.09 21.97 20.70
C ARG A 380 9.04 21.74 22.20
N ALA A 381 8.77 20.51 22.63
CA ALA A 381 8.69 20.17 24.04
C ALA A 381 10.05 20.32 24.75
N VAL A 382 11.15 19.87 24.11
CA VAL A 382 12.49 20.03 24.69
C VAL A 382 12.97 21.48 24.63
N ASN A 383 12.63 22.23 23.57
CA ASN A 383 12.96 23.65 23.46
C ASN A 383 12.30 24.48 24.58
N ALA A 384 11.05 24.18 24.93
CA ALA A 384 10.36 24.84 26.03
C ALA A 384 11.06 24.59 27.38
N GLN A 385 11.53 23.37 27.62
CA GLN A 385 12.31 23.02 28.82
C GLN A 385 13.67 23.73 28.82
N TRP A 386 14.34 23.77 27.66
CA TRP A 386 15.61 24.46 27.50
C TRP A 386 15.49 25.97 27.78
N ASN A 387 14.49 26.63 27.20
CA ASN A 387 14.21 28.04 27.44
C ASN A 387 13.89 28.31 28.92
N THR A 388 13.05 27.47 29.53
CA THR A 388 12.67 27.59 30.95
C THR A 388 13.88 27.41 31.88
N LEU A 389 14.79 26.49 31.57
CA LEU A 389 16.01 26.27 32.36
C LEU A 389 16.90 27.51 32.34
N ASN A 390 17.20 28.05 31.16
CA ASN A 390 18.03 29.24 31.03
C ASN A 390 17.44 30.43 31.78
N PHE A 391 16.13 30.66 31.63
CA PHE A 391 15.43 31.72 32.34
C PHE A 391 15.60 31.57 33.87
N LYS A 392 15.35 30.38 34.43
CA LYS A 392 15.44 30.14 35.88
C LYS A 392 16.87 30.22 36.43
N VAL A 393 17.88 29.94 35.59
CA VAL A 393 19.29 30.05 35.95
C VAL A 393 19.70 31.53 36.00
N ILE A 394 19.34 32.32 34.98
CA ILE A 394 19.59 33.77 34.94
C ILE A 394 18.79 34.52 36.02
N GLU A 395 17.53 34.13 36.28
CA GLU A 395 16.72 34.75 37.34
C GLU A 395 17.35 34.54 38.73
N ARG A 396 18.02 33.41 38.94
CA ARG A 396 18.66 33.08 40.22
C ARG A 396 19.92 33.92 40.45
N GLU A 397 20.64 34.32 39.41
CA GLU A 397 21.78 35.25 39.50
C GLU A 397 21.40 36.58 40.14
N ASN A 398 20.24 37.09 39.75
CA ASN A 398 19.75 38.42 40.09
C ASN A 398 19.18 38.53 41.53
N ARG A 399 19.20 37.44 42.29
CA ARG A 399 18.65 37.34 43.65
C ARG A 399 19.71 36.92 44.66
#